data_AF-A0A920JIZ0-F1
#
_entry.id   AF-A0A920JIZ0-F1
#
_cell.length_a   1.000
_cell.length_b   1.000
_cell.length_c   1.000
_cell.angle_alpha   90.00
_cell.angle_beta   90.00
_cell.angle_gamma   90.00
#
_symmetry.space_group_name_H-M   'P 1'
#
loop_
_entity.id
_entity.type
_entity.pdbx_description
1 polymer ?
#
loop_
_entity_poly.entity_id
_entity_poly.type
_entity_poly.pdbx_seq_one_letter_code
_entity_poly.pdbx_strand_id
1 'polypeptide(L)'
;MCEGIKAVKPGNKLGDIGYAIQKHAEGNYFSVVKEYCGHGIGEIYHDEPQILHYGIPNTGMELQKRNDFTIEPMINSGGSA
;
A
#
# COMPACT_ATOMS: atom_id res chain seq x y z
N MET A 1 -2.59 -3.49 13.53
CA MET A 1 -2.44 -4.68 12.65
C MET A 1 -3.33 -4.45 11.43
N CYS A 2 -2.74 -4.56 10.24
CA CYS A 2 -3.36 -4.31 8.94
C CYS A 2 -3.75 -2.83 8.64
N GLU A 3 -2.90 -1.85 8.96
CA GLU A 3 -3.21 -0.42 8.72
C GLU A 3 -3.51 -0.11 7.24
N GLY A 4 -2.82 -0.74 6.29
CA GLY A 4 -3.12 -0.59 4.86
C GLY A 4 -4.52 -1.07 4.47
N ILE A 5 -4.98 -2.20 5.02
CA ILE A 5 -6.32 -2.75 4.74
C ILE A 5 -7.41 -1.81 5.29
N LYS A 6 -7.19 -1.20 6.45
CA LYS A 6 -8.14 -0.23 7.03
C LYS A 6 -8.34 1.02 6.16
N ALA A 7 -7.36 1.35 5.31
CA ALA A 7 -7.46 2.46 4.36
C ALA A 7 -8.28 2.09 3.10
N VAL A 8 -8.62 0.81 2.90
CA VAL A 8 -9.37 0.36 1.72
C VAL A 8 -10.86 0.66 1.89
N LYS A 9 -11.35 1.64 1.13
CA LYS A 9 -12.78 1.91 0.96
C LYS A 9 -13.02 2.70 -0.34
N PRO A 10 -14.21 2.61 -0.96
CA PRO A 10 -14.55 3.46 -2.10
C PRO A 10 -14.36 4.95 -1.78
N GLY A 11 -13.75 5.70 -2.70
CA GLY A 11 -13.45 7.12 -2.55
C GLY A 11 -12.10 7.43 -1.89
N ASN A 12 -11.46 6.49 -1.21
CA ASN A 12 -10.04 6.63 -0.84
C ASN A 12 -9.15 6.43 -2.07
N LYS A 13 -7.89 6.80 -1.99
CA LYS A 13 -6.92 6.67 -3.09
C LYS A 13 -5.78 5.74 -2.73
N LEU A 14 -5.06 5.24 -3.74
CA LEU A 14 -3.93 4.31 -3.54
C LEU A 14 -2.86 4.86 -2.59
N GLY A 15 -2.59 6.16 -2.65
CA GLY A 15 -1.64 6.82 -1.75
C GLY A 15 -2.04 6.74 -0.27
N ASP A 16 -3.32 6.58 0.05
CA ASP A 16 -3.78 6.40 1.44
C ASP A 16 -3.36 5.05 2.02
N ILE A 17 -3.33 4.00 1.19
CA ILE A 17 -2.86 2.66 1.59
C ILE A 17 -1.37 2.73 1.92
N GLY A 18 -0.57 3.30 1.00
CA GLY A 18 0.87 3.46 1.20
C GLY A 18 1.20 4.34 2.41
N TYR A 19 0.50 5.46 2.58
CA TYR A 19 0.67 6.32 3.75
C TYR A 19 0.36 5.61 5.07
N ALA A 20 -0.73 4.83 5.14
CA ALA A 20 -1.11 4.11 6.35
C ALA A 20 -0.06 3.07 6.76
N ILE A 21 0.51 2.35 5.79
CA ILE A 21 1.57 1.37 6.00
C ILE A 21 2.84 2.08 6.47
N GLN A 22 3.31 3.07 5.71
CA GLN A 22 4.53 3.81 5.99
C GLN A 22 4.50 4.46 7.38
N LYS A 23 3.43 5.19 7.71
CA LYS A 23 3.27 5.82 9.02
C LYS A 23 3.36 4.82 10.16
N HIS A 24 2.79 3.63 9.99
CA HIS A 24 2.84 2.59 11.00
C HIS A 24 4.25 2.00 11.15
N ALA A 25 4.90 1.65 10.03
CA ALA A 25 6.22 1.04 10.05
C ALA A 25 7.29 2.02 10.60
N GLU A 26 7.34 3.24 10.07
CA GLU A 26 8.32 4.26 10.46
C GLU A 26 8.11 4.71 11.92
N GLY A 27 6.85 4.79 12.37
CA GLY A 27 6.53 5.06 13.78
C GLY A 27 6.98 3.97 14.76
N ASN A 28 7.36 2.79 14.25
CA ASN A 28 7.89 1.66 15.02
C ASN A 28 9.36 1.36 14.69
N TYR A 29 10.10 2.34 14.15
CA TYR A 29 11.54 2.23 13.85
C TYR A 29 11.90 1.21 12.77
N PHE A 30 10.97 0.92 11.87
CA PHE A 30 11.19 0.10 10.67
C PHE A 30 11.22 0.98 9.41
N SER A 31 11.67 0.42 8.29
CA SER A 31 11.57 1.04 6.97
C SER A 31 10.75 0.18 5.98
N VAL A 32 10.16 0.85 4.98
CA VAL A 32 9.37 0.19 3.93
C VAL A 32 10.20 0.07 2.65
N VAL A 33 10.25 -1.13 2.08
CA VAL A 33 10.89 -1.40 0.78
C VAL A 33 10.16 -0.64 -0.33
N LYS A 34 10.91 -0.06 -1.28
CA LYS A 34 10.35 0.80 -2.34
C LYS A 34 10.33 0.14 -3.71
N GLU A 35 11.09 -0.93 -3.87
CA GLU A 35 11.34 -1.63 -5.12
C GLU A 35 10.23 -2.62 -5.49
N TYR A 36 9.41 -3.01 -4.51
CA TYR A 36 8.29 -3.93 -4.69
C TYR A 36 6.99 -3.32 -4.20
N CYS A 37 5.91 -3.64 -4.91
CA CYS A 37 4.57 -3.17 -4.66
C CYS A 37 3.58 -4.32 -4.73
N GLY A 38 2.39 -4.13 -4.18
CA GLY A 38 1.24 -4.98 -4.51
C GLY A 38 0.72 -4.66 -5.90
N HIS A 39 -0.29 -5.41 -6.33
CA HIS A 39 -0.77 -5.37 -7.70
C HIS A 39 -2.25 -5.76 -7.79
N GLY A 40 -2.91 -5.39 -8.89
CA GLY A 40 -4.18 -5.98 -9.28
C GLY A 40 -4.04 -7.48 -9.49
N ILE A 41 -5.09 -8.24 -9.16
CA ILE A 41 -5.11 -9.70 -9.30
C ILE A 41 -6.47 -10.18 -9.79
N GLY A 42 -6.47 -11.15 -10.70
CA GLY A 42 -7.67 -11.74 -11.27
C GLY A 42 -7.32 -12.85 -12.27
N GLU A 43 -7.81 -12.73 -13.50
CA GLU A 43 -7.39 -13.61 -14.60
C GLU A 43 -5.90 -13.43 -14.96
N ILE A 44 -5.39 -12.20 -14.78
CA ILE A 44 -3.98 -11.87 -14.89
C ILE A 44 -3.37 -11.91 -13.48
N TYR A 45 -2.20 -12.56 -13.36
CA TYR A 45 -1.58 -12.79 -12.06
C TYR A 45 -1.05 -11.49 -11.42
N HIS A 46 -0.33 -10.67 -12.19
CA HIS A 46 0.08 -9.32 -11.80
C HIS A 46 -0.48 -8.32 -12.81
N ASP A 47 -1.48 -7.55 -12.40
CA ASP A 47 -2.15 -6.54 -13.23
C ASP A 47 -2.09 -5.16 -12.54
N GLU A 48 -2.51 -4.13 -13.26
CA GLU A 48 -2.77 -2.82 -12.66
C GLU A 48 -3.94 -2.89 -11.66
N PRO A 49 -3.97 -2.03 -10.62
CA PRO A 49 -2.99 -0.99 -10.33
C PRO A 49 -1.80 -1.48 -9.50
N GLN A 50 -0.66 -0.80 -9.63
CA GLN A 50 0.44 -0.91 -8.67
C GLN A 50 0.08 -0.30 -7.31
N ILE A 51 0.21 -1.10 -6.25
CA ILE A 51 -0.13 -0.72 -4.86
C ILE A 51 1.16 -0.44 -4.09
N LEU A 52 1.58 0.83 -4.07
CA LEU A 52 2.76 1.24 -3.30
C LEU A 52 2.51 1.15 -1.80
N HIS A 53 3.53 0.70 -1.05
CA HIS A 53 3.48 0.55 0.40
C HIS A 53 3.97 1.79 1.17
N TYR A 54 4.27 2.85 0.44
CA TYR A 54 4.61 4.19 0.92
C TYR A 54 3.82 5.20 0.10
N GLY A 55 3.58 6.40 0.64
CA GLY A 55 2.78 7.36 -0.12
C GLY A 55 2.36 8.62 0.61
N ILE A 56 1.72 9.49 -0.15
CA ILE A 56 1.12 10.74 0.32
C ILE A 56 -0.41 10.54 0.35
N PRO A 57 -1.10 10.91 1.44
CA PRO A 57 -2.55 10.82 1.50
C PRO A 57 -3.24 11.52 0.34
N ASN A 58 -4.38 11.00 -0.11
CA ASN A 58 -5.22 11.52 -1.18
C ASN A 58 -4.52 11.64 -2.55
N THR A 59 -3.52 10.80 -2.83
CA THR A 59 -2.83 10.75 -4.13
C THR A 59 -3.04 9.44 -4.88
N GLY A 60 -2.91 9.45 -6.20
CA GLY A 60 -3.08 8.28 -7.05
C GLY A 60 -4.54 7.99 -7.44
N MET A 61 -4.74 6.78 -7.97
CA MET A 61 -6.05 6.28 -8.41
C MET A 61 -7.03 6.19 -7.24
N GLU A 62 -8.30 6.53 -7.49
CA GLU A 62 -9.38 6.34 -6.54
C GLU A 62 -9.82 4.87 -6.50
N LEU A 63 -9.96 4.32 -5.30
CA LEU A 63 -10.47 2.99 -5.05
C LEU A 63 -11.96 2.93 -5.36
N GLN A 64 -12.34 1.89 -6.10
CA GLN A 64 -13.73 1.63 -6.47
C GLN A 64 -14.19 0.30 -5.90
N LYS A 65 -15.51 0.10 -5.85
CA LYS A 65 -16.07 -1.20 -5.47
C LYS A 65 -15.64 -2.25 -6.51
N ARG A 66 -15.32 -3.46 -6.03
CA ARG A 66 -14.88 -4.62 -6.84
C ARG A 66 -13.46 -4.49 -7.43
N ASN A 67 -12.61 -3.66 -6.86
CA ASN A 67 -11.18 -3.74 -7.14
C ASN A 67 -10.62 -4.97 -6.41
N ASP A 68 -10.04 -5.91 -7.15
CA ASP A 68 -9.32 -7.07 -6.62
C ASP A 68 -7.82 -6.82 -6.75
N PHE A 69 -7.12 -6.70 -5.62
CA PHE A 69 -5.69 -6.36 -5.57
C PHE A 69 -5.04 -6.85 -4.27
N THR A 70 -3.71 -6.88 -4.26
CA THR A 70 -2.91 -7.28 -3.11
C THR A 70 -2.38 -6.09 -2.33
N ILE A 71 -2.19 -6.28 -1.02
CA ILE A 71 -1.42 -5.39 -0.15
C ILE A 71 -0.37 -6.26 0.53
N GLU A 72 0.90 -6.09 0.15
CA GLU A 72 2.00 -7.01 0.49
C GLU A 72 3.27 -6.29 0.95
N PRO A 73 3.19 -5.47 2.03
CA PRO A 73 4.30 -4.64 2.43
C PRO A 73 5.50 -5.45 2.93
N MET A 74 6.65 -5.18 2.35
CA MET A 74 7.95 -5.69 2.82
C MET A 74 8.57 -4.64 3.75
N ILE A 75 8.89 -5.07 4.96
CA ILE A 75 9.36 -4.20 6.05
C ILE A 75 10.76 -4.65 6.45
N ASN A 76 11.70 -3.71 6.47
CA ASN A 76 13.07 -3.97 6.92
C ASN A 76 13.22 -3.63 8.41
N SER A 77 14.01 -4.45 9.12
CA SER A 77 14.47 -4.13 10.47
C SER A 77 15.55 -3.05 10.42
N GLY A 78 15.38 -2.01 11.24
CA GLY A 78 16.25 -0.83 11.24
C GLY A 78 15.62 0.33 10.46
N GLY A 79 15.87 1.55 10.94
CA GLY A 79 15.49 2.76 10.24
C GLY A 79 16.25 2.90 8.93
N SER A 80 15.76 3.76 8.04
CA SER A 80 16.47 4.15 6.82
C SER A 80 17.92 4.52 7.17
N ALA A 81 18.88 3.87 6.49
CA ALA A 81 20.27 4.30 6.54
C ALA A 81 20.41 5.75 6.06
#